data_AF-A0A8X6R5X4-F1
#
_entry.id   AF-A0A8X6R5X4-F1
#
_cell.length_a   1.000
_cell.length_b   1.000
_cell.length_c   1.000
_cell.angle_alpha   90.00
_cell.angle_beta   90.00
_cell.angle_gamma   90.00
#
_symmetry.space_group_name_H-M   'P 1'
#
loop_
_entity.id
_entity.type
_entity.pdbx_description
1 polymer ?
#
loop_
_entity_poly.entity_id
_entity_poly.type
_entity_poly.pdbx_seq_one_letter_code
_entity_poly.pdbx_strand_id
1 'polypeptide(L)' 'MRQANQQFSSILTKIGNGEQLDKREITLIESRFCTVEGAEGRCPQGIRLFNTNNSVNEYNNKVLNASADRTTSTAKDV' A
#
# COMPACT_ATOMS: atom_id res chain seq x y z
N MET A 1 20.43 1.43 3.94
CA MET A 1 19.42 0.53 4.57
C MET A 1 18.04 1.06 4.21
N ARG A 2 17.12 0.22 3.71
CA ARG A 2 15.77 0.67 3.29
C ARG A 2 14.82 0.92 4.49
N GLN A 3 15.07 0.28 5.63
CA GLN A 3 14.29 0.45 6.87
C GLN A 3 15.21 0.97 7.99
N ALA A 4 14.77 2.03 8.69
CA ALA A 4 15.52 2.62 9.80
C ALA A 4 15.29 1.86 11.13
N ASN A 5 14.14 1.22 11.29
CA ASN A 5 13.82 0.44 12.50
C ASN A 5 14.39 -0.98 12.36
N GLN A 6 15.35 -1.34 13.22
CA GLN A 6 16.04 -2.62 13.18
C GLN A 6 15.12 -3.81 13.46
N GLN A 7 14.20 -3.68 14.43
CA GLN A 7 13.24 -4.72 14.75
C GLN A 7 12.31 -5.01 13.57
N PHE A 8 11.79 -3.97 12.93
CA PHE A 8 10.95 -4.10 11.74
C PHE A 8 11.72 -4.70 10.57
N SER A 9 12.97 -4.28 10.36
CA SER A 9 13.83 -4.88 9.35
C SER A 9 14.03 -6.37 9.57
N SER A 10 14.24 -6.81 10.81
CA SER A 10 14.40 -8.23 11.15
C SER A 10 13.13 -9.04 10.86
N ILE A 11 11.96 -8.49 11.17
CA ILE A 11 10.67 -9.16 10.87
C ILE A 11 10.47 -9.30 9.36
N LEU A 12 10.77 -8.26 8.59
CA LEU A 12 10.68 -8.34 7.12
C LEU A 12 11.65 -9.38 6.53
N THR A 13 12.86 -9.52 7.09
CA THR A 13 13.81 -10.57 6.69
C THR A 13 13.24 -11.96 6.96
N LYS A 14 12.67 -12.21 8.15
CA LYS A 14 12.01 -13.49 8.46
C LYS A 14 10.89 -13.83 7.48
N ILE A 15 10.01 -12.86 7.19
CA ILE A 15 8.94 -13.03 6.20
C ILE A 15 9.52 -13.40 4.84
N GLY A 16 10.58 -12.71 4.40
CA GLY A 16 11.27 -12.99 3.14
C GLY A 16 11.91 -14.38 3.08
N ASN A 17 12.33 -14.92 4.23
CA ASN A 17 12.89 -16.27 4.37
C ASN A 17 11.82 -17.37 4.50
N GLY A 18 10.53 -17.01 4.64
CA GLY A 18 9.45 -17.96 4.91
C GLY A 18 9.41 -18.48 6.35
N GLU A 19 10.07 -17.79 7.28
CA GLU A 19 10.07 -18.14 8.70
C GLU A 19 8.76 -17.72 9.38
N GLN A 20 8.25 -18.55 10.30
CA GLN A 20 7.05 -18.23 11.05
C GLN A 20 7.31 -17.12 12.08
N LEU A 21 6.44 -16.11 12.08
CA LEU A 21 6.49 -15.03 13.06
C LEU A 21 5.91 -15.49 14.41
N ASP A 22 6.52 -15.03 15.50
CA ASP A 22 5.96 -15.23 16.82
C ASP A 22 4.80 -14.25 17.12
N LYS A 23 4.09 -14.48 18.24
CA LYS A 23 2.95 -13.64 18.63
C LYS A 23 3.31 -12.17 18.79
N ARG A 24 4.48 -11.84 19.33
CA ARG A 24 4.93 -10.45 19.53
C ARG A 24 5.24 -9.78 18.21
N GLU A 25 5.87 -10.51 17.29
CA GLU A 25 6.17 -10.04 15.94
C GLU A 25 4.88 -9.76 15.15
N ILE A 26 3.90 -10.67 15.22
CA ILE A 26 2.57 -10.48 14.63
C ILE A 26 1.89 -9.23 15.23
N THR A 27 1.82 -9.13 16.55
CA THR A 27 1.24 -7.96 17.23
C THR A 27 1.93 -6.65 16.82
N LEU A 28 3.26 -6.67 16.63
CA LEU A 28 3.99 -5.50 16.16
C LEU A 28 3.55 -5.09 14.74
N ILE A 29 3.38 -6.04 13.82
CA ILE A 29 2.90 -5.77 12.46
C ILE A 29 1.47 -5.24 12.48
N GLU A 30 0.58 -5.91 13.22
CA GLU A 30 -0.84 -5.54 13.32
C GLU A 30 -1.05 -4.18 13.99
N SER A 31 -0.16 -3.77 14.90
CA SER A 31 -0.19 -2.43 15.52
C SER A 31 -0.06 -1.28 14.51
N ARG A 32 0.41 -1.56 13.29
CA ARG A 32 0.55 -0.60 12.19
C ARG A 32 -0.65 -0.58 11.26
N PHE A 33 -1.63 -1.45 11.48
CA PHE A 33 -2.86 -1.43 10.70
C PHE A 33 -3.60 -0.13 10.95
N CYS A 34 -4.16 0.39 9.87
CA CYS A 34 -4.94 1.61 9.90
C CYS A 34 -6.08 1.52 8.90
N THR A 35 -7.11 2.33 9.15
CA THR A 35 -8.20 2.48 8.20
C THR A 35 -7.71 3.16 6.93
N VAL A 36 -8.48 3.02 5.86
CA VAL A 36 -8.17 3.65 4.56
C VAL A 36 -8.04 5.16 4.71
N GLU A 37 -8.98 5.79 5.42
CA GLU A 37 -9.00 7.24 5.68
C GLU A 37 -7.78 7.65 6.52
N GLY A 38 -7.43 6.84 7.52
CA GLY A 38 -6.25 7.08 8.34
C GLY A 38 -4.93 6.93 7.57
N ALA A 39 -4.92 6.12 6.51
CA ALA A 39 -3.78 5.97 5.62
C ALA A 39 -3.71 7.11 4.60
N GLU A 40 -4.85 7.55 4.08
CA GLU A 40 -4.98 8.70 3.16
C GLU A 40 -4.54 10.01 3.84
N GLY A 41 -4.93 10.23 5.10
CA GLY A 41 -4.49 11.41 5.85
C GLY A 41 -3.00 11.43 6.19
N ARG A 42 -2.41 10.28 6.55
CA ARG A 42 -0.98 10.19 6.93
C ARG A 42 -0.02 10.16 5.75
N CYS A 43 -0.45 9.57 4.65
CA CYS A 43 0.38 9.40 3.46
C CYS A 43 -0.48 9.58 2.20
N PRO A 44 -0.89 10.83 1.89
CA PRO A 44 -1.80 11.11 0.77
C PRO A 44 -1.19 10.77 -0.59
N GLN A 45 0.14 10.89 -0.72
CA GLN A 45 0.88 10.50 -1.94
C GLN A 45 1.48 9.10 -1.86
N GLY A 46 1.06 8.30 -0.88
CA GLY A 46 1.53 6.94 -0.70
C GLY A 46 1.04 6.01 -1.79
N ILE A 47 1.93 5.16 -2.30
CA ILE A 47 1.55 4.07 -3.20
C ILE A 47 0.80 3.00 -2.39
N ARG A 48 -0.39 2.61 -2.87
CA ARG A 48 -1.19 1.54 -2.27
C ARG A 48 -0.90 0.22 -2.95
N LEU A 49 -0.68 -0.82 -2.16
CA LEU A 49 -0.46 -2.17 -2.64
C LEU A 49 -1.76 -2.97 -2.50
N PHE A 50 -2.12 -3.71 -3.53
CA PHE A 50 -3.32 -4.54 -3.58
C PHE A 50 -2.97 -5.95 -4.04
N ASN A 51 -3.79 -6.92 -3.62
CA ASN A 51 -3.60 -8.32 -3.97
C ASN A 51 -4.02 -8.66 -5.41
N THR A 52 -4.88 -7.84 -6.04
CA THR A 52 -5.41 -8.13 -7.38
C THR A 52 -5.32 -6.93 -8.30
N ASN A 53 -5.11 -7.18 -9.60
CA ASN A 53 -5.12 -6.14 -10.63
C ASN A 53 -6.47 -5.41 -10.71
N ASN A 54 -7.58 -6.11 -10.46
CA ASN A 54 -8.90 -5.47 -10.44
C ASN A 54 -8.97 -4.40 -9.35
N SER A 55 -8.51 -4.70 -8.13
CA SER A 55 -8.46 -3.72 -7.03
C SER A 55 -7.52 -2.55 -7.33
N VAL A 56 -6.41 -2.79 -8.03
CA VAL A 56 -5.52 -1.72 -8.51
C VAL A 56 -6.27 -0.79 -9.49
N ASN A 57 -6.97 -1.37 -10.46
CA ASN A 57 -7.72 -0.59 -11.45
C ASN A 57 -8.83 0.23 -10.80
N GLU A 58 -9.59 -0.36 -9.87
CA GLU A 58 -10.62 0.34 -9.11
C GLU A 58 -10.04 1.53 -8.34
N TYR A 59 -8.93 1.34 -7.62
CA TYR A 59 -8.29 2.41 -6.86
C TYR A 59 -7.76 3.52 -7.78
N ASN A 60 -7.03 3.16 -8.84
CA ASN A 60 -6.46 4.13 -9.77
C ASN A 60 -7.55 4.94 -10.47
N ASN A 61 -8.63 4.30 -10.91
CA ASN A 61 -9.76 4.98 -11.51
C ASN A 61 -10.44 5.94 -10.51
N LYS A 62 -10.61 5.54 -9.25
CA LYS A 62 -11.13 6.42 -8.20
C LYS A 62 -10.25 7.68 -8.05
N VAL A 63 -8.94 7.51 -7.94
CA VAL A 63 -7.98 8.63 -7.76
C VAL A 63 -7.96 9.55 -8.99
N LEU A 64 -7.89 8.99 -10.20
CA LEU A 64 -7.87 9.77 -11.44
C LEU A 64 -9.18 10.52 -11.67
N ASN A 65 -10.32 9.92 -11.33
CA ASN A 65 -11.62 10.58 -11.44
C ASN A 65 -11.82 11.74 -10.46
N ALA A 66 -11.12 11.72 -9.34
CA ALA A 66 -11.13 12.81 -8.36
C ALA A 66 -10.10 13.91 -8.66
N SER A 67 -9.20 13.71 -9.64
CA SER A 67 -8.16 14.68 -9.98
C SER A 67 -8.72 15.90 -10.72
N ALA A 68 -8.36 17.10 -10.27
CA ALA A 68 -8.76 18.35 -10.90
C ALA A 68 -8.17 18.53 -12.31
N ASP A 69 -6.99 17.95 -12.56
CA ASP A 69 -6.27 18.06 -13.84
C ASP A 69 -6.61 16.92 -14.82
N ARG A 70 -7.71 16.20 -14.59
CA ARG A 70 -8.11 15.08 -15.44
C ARG A 70 -8.43 15.57 -16.84
N THR A 71 -7.67 15.08 -17.82
CA THR A 71 -7.97 15.28 -19.24
C THR A 71 -8.62 14.02 -19.80
N THR A 72 -9.83 14.14 -20.35
CA THR A 72 -10.48 13.02 -21.06
C THR A 72 -9.82 12.87 -22.42
N SER A 73 -9.10 11.78 -22.65
CA SER A 73 -8.61 11.44 -23.99
C SER A 73 -9.80 11.11 -24.89
N THR A 74 -9.96 11.85 -25.98
CA THR A 74 -10.98 11.60 -27.02
C THR A 74 -10.42 10.87 -28.23
N ALA A 75 -9.21 10.32 -28.12
CA ALA A 75 -8.61 9.54 -29.20
C ALA A 75 -9.49 8.31 -29.49
N LYS A 76 -9.80 8.11 -30.77
CA LYS A 76 -10.40 6.87 -31.26
C LYS A 76 -9.25 6.00 -31.76
N ASP A 77 -9.06 4.84 -31.14
CA ASP A 77 -8.21 3.81 -31.74
C ASP A 77 -8.88 3.38 -33.06
N VAL A 78 -8.20 3.64 -34.18
CA VAL A 78 -8.59 3.24 -35.54
C VAL A 78 -7.96 1.91 -35.90
#